data_AF-A0A9R0DH85-F1
#
_entry.id   AF-A0A9R0DH85-F1
#
_cell.length_a   1.000
_cell.length_b   1.000
_cell.length_c   1.000
_cell.angle_alpha   90.00
_cell.angle_beta   90.00
_cell.angle_gamma   90.00
#
_symmetry.space_group_name_H-M   'P 1'
#
loop_
_entity.id
_entity.type
_entity.pdbx_description
1 polymer ?
#
loop_
_entity_poly.entity_id
_entity_poly.type
_entity_poly.pdbx_seq_one_letter_code
_entity_poly.pdbx_strand_id
1 'polypeptide(L)'
;MSAHGRSILKMGYQPGMGLGKDLQGISAPVEATVRRGRGAIGAYGPEKAAQKAKKEEELRRQKEKEEEKGPKEKNYNWKKSHKGRYFYRDAADVIQEGKPSMHTITSNELSRVPVIDMTGKEKRVLSGYHALRAAAPRFEHEPRRQCHYFAAPQLVHNLMLMVDCCEQDIIQNARELQAAEDEIVVLERDLEDCNTKLQEQDKVINKVQGILQRVEMLNQPDVSLERAHDVLAELKETYPVEYDMFGLGTIAGNIVSPLLSSLLAPWEPLQAPDEPVPTFLKWRTLLTEEAYNSLLWQHFVPQLTTAAESWNPRTPSPMLRAVQAWQHASPAWVTRACVSRVVVPRLLAAVRAWDPTHDTQPLHHWVLPWHDLAGEALASSVYPLIRSRLASALAGWHPADGSARGVLGPWRGAWGAALAALLQQHIVPKLDHCLSHAPLDLVGRENTAWLWCVEWIDLVGAPTVAAIAARALLPRWLAALAAWLNTNPPHATVLASYTDFKKMFPEEVLKEPAVRDAFRKALDMMNRSADIDAVEPPPPPRFTMPEPKESSRIADVISSSAPTKSFSELLETRCIEKGITFVPIAGKTREGRPIYKIGDLQCYVIRNVIMFSDDNGRIFSPISMDKLLNMVE
;
A
#
# COMPACT_ATOMS: atom_id res chain seq x y z
N MET A 1 -26.02 33.22 -49.68
CA MET A 1 -26.51 32.19 -50.62
C MET A 1 -25.31 31.50 -51.28
N SER A 2 -25.13 30.20 -51.01
CA SER A 2 -24.02 29.37 -51.51
C SER A 2 -24.07 29.18 -53.04
N ALA A 3 -22.91 29.00 -53.68
CA ALA A 3 -22.75 28.90 -55.14
C ALA A 3 -23.63 27.83 -55.81
N HIS A 4 -24.05 26.80 -55.06
CA HIS A 4 -24.97 25.76 -55.54
C HIS A 4 -26.39 26.29 -55.84
N GLY A 5 -26.89 27.27 -55.10
CA GLY A 5 -28.28 27.76 -55.29
C GLY A 5 -28.49 28.46 -56.63
N ARG A 6 -27.45 29.09 -57.19
CA ARG A 6 -27.54 29.83 -58.46
C ARG A 6 -27.55 28.93 -59.70
N SER A 7 -26.96 27.74 -59.63
CA SER A 7 -26.93 26.80 -60.77
C SER A 7 -28.28 26.12 -60.98
N ILE A 8 -28.98 25.79 -59.89
CA ILE A 8 -30.25 25.05 -59.92
C ILE A 8 -31.41 25.95 -60.37
N LEU A 9 -31.36 27.25 -60.05
CA LEU A 9 -32.31 28.27 -60.55
C LEU A 9 -32.30 28.39 -62.09
N LYS A 10 -31.14 28.22 -62.75
CA LYS A 10 -31.04 28.23 -64.22
C LYS A 10 -31.60 26.96 -64.87
N MET A 11 -31.78 25.88 -64.11
CA MET A 11 -32.32 24.59 -64.55
C MET A 11 -33.82 24.44 -64.25
N GLY A 12 -34.53 25.53 -63.95
CA GLY A 12 -35.99 25.53 -63.75
C GLY A 12 -36.46 25.27 -62.32
N TYR A 13 -35.57 25.29 -61.32
CA TYR A 13 -35.96 25.17 -59.92
C TYR A 13 -36.61 26.46 -59.38
N GLN A 14 -37.84 26.33 -58.90
CA GLN A 14 -38.53 27.39 -58.16
C GLN A 14 -38.55 27.02 -56.66
N PRO A 15 -38.20 27.95 -55.75
CA PRO A 15 -38.22 27.67 -54.31
C PRO A 15 -39.60 27.17 -53.86
N GLY A 16 -39.65 25.97 -53.28
CA GLY A 16 -40.89 25.32 -52.82
C GLY A 16 -41.51 24.31 -53.80
N MET A 17 -40.98 24.19 -55.04
CA MET A 17 -41.46 23.23 -56.05
C MET A 17 -40.40 22.19 -56.40
N GLY A 18 -40.85 21.07 -56.96
CA GLY A 18 -40.02 19.95 -57.39
C GLY A 18 -39.11 20.27 -58.56
N LEU A 19 -37.94 19.65 -58.63
CA LEU A 19 -37.04 19.80 -59.77
C LEU A 19 -37.53 18.98 -60.98
N GLY A 20 -37.71 19.60 -62.15
CA GLY A 20 -38.13 18.95 -63.41
C GLY A 20 -38.92 19.91 -64.32
N LYS A 21 -39.03 19.59 -65.62
CA LYS A 21 -39.70 20.45 -66.63
C LYS A 21 -41.17 20.74 -66.29
N ASP A 22 -41.83 19.80 -65.62
CA ASP A 22 -43.23 19.91 -65.14
C ASP A 22 -43.33 20.07 -63.60
N LEU A 23 -42.21 20.40 -62.93
CA LEU A 23 -42.13 20.65 -61.48
C LEU A 23 -42.55 19.47 -60.57
N GLN A 24 -42.50 18.23 -61.07
CA GLN A 24 -42.97 17.02 -60.37
C GLN A 24 -41.94 16.34 -59.45
N GLY A 25 -40.72 16.87 -59.32
CA GLY A 25 -39.67 16.29 -58.47
C GLY A 25 -39.95 16.44 -56.96
N ILE A 26 -39.29 15.64 -56.13
CA ILE A 26 -39.45 15.71 -54.66
C ILE A 26 -38.67 16.94 -54.14
N SER A 27 -39.37 17.88 -53.50
CA SER A 27 -38.80 19.17 -53.06
C SER A 27 -38.12 19.15 -51.68
N ALA A 28 -38.26 18.06 -50.91
CA ALA A 28 -37.64 17.89 -49.61
C ALA A 28 -36.57 16.77 -49.65
N PRO A 29 -35.39 16.95 -49.03
CA PRO A 29 -34.38 15.89 -48.96
C PRO A 29 -34.92 14.68 -48.21
N VAL A 30 -34.66 13.47 -48.72
CA VAL A 30 -35.03 12.22 -48.07
C VAL A 30 -34.01 11.91 -46.97
N GLU A 31 -34.37 12.09 -45.71
CA GLU A 31 -33.56 11.63 -44.57
C GLU A 31 -33.83 10.15 -44.30
N ALA A 32 -32.77 9.34 -44.31
CA ALA A 32 -32.86 7.92 -44.01
C ALA A 32 -32.93 7.69 -42.48
N THR A 33 -34.08 7.26 -41.99
CA THR A 33 -34.26 6.87 -40.58
C THR A 33 -33.67 5.47 -40.34
N VAL A 34 -32.53 5.40 -39.66
CA VAL A 34 -31.94 4.13 -39.20
C VAL A 34 -32.76 3.59 -38.02
N ARG A 35 -33.31 2.37 -38.15
CA ARG A 35 -34.09 1.70 -37.10
C ARG A 35 -33.16 1.07 -36.06
N ARG A 36 -33.52 1.10 -34.77
CA ARG A 36 -32.84 0.31 -33.72
C ARG A 36 -33.51 -1.07 -33.61
N GLY A 37 -32.77 -2.15 -33.88
CA GLY A 37 -33.16 -3.54 -33.58
C GLY A 37 -33.56 -4.43 -34.77
N ARG A 38 -33.62 -5.76 -34.54
CA ARG A 38 -33.88 -6.82 -35.54
C ARG A 38 -35.38 -7.20 -35.66
N GLY A 39 -36.29 -6.24 -35.72
CA GLY A 39 -37.72 -6.49 -35.89
C GLY A 39 -38.14 -6.71 -37.35
N ALA A 40 -39.04 -7.65 -37.63
CA ALA A 40 -39.57 -7.91 -38.96
C ALA A 40 -40.58 -6.81 -39.41
N ILE A 41 -40.69 -6.62 -40.73
CA ILE A 41 -41.32 -5.47 -41.42
C ILE A 41 -42.78 -5.19 -41.01
N GLY A 42 -43.52 -6.17 -40.47
CA GLY A 42 -44.93 -6.00 -40.05
C GLY A 42 -45.17 -5.46 -38.63
N ALA A 43 -44.14 -5.40 -37.77
CA ALA A 43 -44.32 -5.08 -36.35
C ALA A 43 -44.56 -3.57 -36.06
N TYR A 44 -44.21 -2.67 -36.98
CA TYR A 44 -44.21 -1.22 -36.73
C TYR A 44 -45.22 -0.42 -37.58
N GLY A 45 -46.19 -1.08 -38.21
CA GLY A 45 -47.26 -0.41 -38.97
C GLY A 45 -46.75 0.41 -40.18
N PRO A 46 -47.66 1.02 -40.97
CA PRO A 46 -47.27 1.74 -42.19
C PRO A 46 -46.56 3.06 -41.87
N GLU A 47 -45.35 3.24 -42.42
CA GLU A 47 -44.48 4.41 -42.23
C GLU A 47 -45.15 5.70 -42.75
N LYS A 48 -45.42 6.66 -41.86
CA LYS A 48 -46.01 7.96 -42.21
C LYS A 48 -44.91 8.99 -42.49
N ALA A 49 -44.68 9.29 -43.77
CA ALA A 49 -43.96 10.49 -44.17
C ALA A 49 -44.91 11.71 -44.31
N ALA A 50 -44.44 12.87 -43.85
CA ALA A 50 -44.91 14.22 -44.23
C ALA A 50 -46.33 14.69 -43.80
N GLN A 51 -46.59 14.84 -42.49
CA GLN A 51 -47.80 15.53 -42.00
C GLN A 51 -47.62 17.00 -41.59
N LYS A 52 -46.40 17.54 -41.52
CA LYS A 52 -46.21 18.93 -41.02
C LYS A 52 -46.62 20.02 -42.04
N ALA A 53 -46.38 19.79 -43.34
CA ALA A 53 -46.69 20.78 -44.39
C ALA A 53 -48.20 20.87 -44.74
N LYS A 54 -48.92 19.73 -44.75
CA LYS A 54 -50.37 19.73 -45.04
C LYS A 54 -51.20 20.41 -43.95
N LYS A 55 -50.78 20.31 -42.68
CA LYS A 55 -51.50 20.87 -41.54
C LYS A 55 -51.47 22.41 -41.53
N GLU A 56 -50.40 23.01 -42.05
CA GLU A 56 -50.22 24.46 -42.10
C GLU A 56 -50.97 25.11 -43.28
N GLU A 57 -51.03 24.44 -44.44
CA GLU A 57 -51.80 24.88 -45.60
C GLU A 57 -53.33 24.76 -45.37
N GLU A 58 -53.74 23.72 -44.63
CA GLU A 58 -55.15 23.51 -44.26
C GLU A 58 -55.64 24.55 -43.23
N LEU A 59 -54.77 25.00 -42.32
CA LEU A 59 -55.07 26.04 -41.34
C LEU A 59 -55.22 27.43 -41.98
N ARG A 60 -54.39 27.76 -42.99
CA ARG A 60 -54.53 29.02 -43.77
C ARG A 60 -55.81 29.04 -44.60
N ARG A 61 -56.16 27.94 -45.27
CA ARG A 61 -57.42 27.83 -46.05
C ARG A 61 -58.68 27.81 -45.18
N GLN A 62 -58.58 27.44 -43.90
CA GLN A 62 -59.70 27.52 -42.96
C GLN A 62 -59.93 28.96 -42.48
N LYS A 63 -58.86 29.71 -42.16
CA LYS A 63 -58.97 31.12 -41.77
C LYS A 63 -59.52 32.02 -42.89
N GLU A 64 -59.07 31.85 -44.13
CA GLU A 64 -59.61 32.63 -45.27
C GLU A 64 -61.08 32.32 -45.57
N LYS A 65 -61.60 31.14 -45.19
CA LYS A 65 -63.02 30.76 -45.38
C LYS A 65 -63.95 31.25 -44.28
N GLU A 66 -63.43 31.59 -43.10
CA GLU A 66 -64.20 32.13 -41.98
C GLU A 66 -64.41 33.64 -42.11
N GLU A 67 -63.48 34.38 -42.74
CA GLU A 67 -63.61 35.84 -42.91
C GLU A 67 -64.52 36.27 -44.09
N GLU A 68 -64.81 35.39 -45.05
CA GLU A 68 -65.56 35.76 -46.28
C GLU A 68 -67.10 35.55 -46.20
N LYS A 69 -67.66 35.21 -45.04
CA LYS A 69 -69.11 34.96 -44.91
C LYS A 69 -69.78 35.85 -43.87
N GLY A 70 -70.35 36.96 -44.35
CA GLY A 70 -71.33 37.75 -43.60
C GLY A 70 -72.56 36.95 -43.16
N PRO A 71 -73.37 37.49 -42.22
CA PRO A 71 -74.34 36.72 -41.46
C PRO A 71 -75.50 36.28 -42.36
N LYS A 72 -75.76 34.97 -42.41
CA LYS A 72 -76.96 34.41 -43.06
C LYS A 72 -77.98 34.00 -42.01
N GLU A 73 -79.19 34.52 -42.16
CA GLU A 73 -80.40 34.11 -41.43
C GLU A 73 -80.65 32.60 -41.60
N LYS A 74 -80.91 31.92 -40.48
CA LYS A 74 -81.21 30.49 -40.44
C LYS A 74 -82.69 30.27 -40.74
N ASN A 75 -82.99 29.79 -41.93
CA ASN A 75 -84.31 29.25 -42.26
C ASN A 75 -84.34 27.75 -41.93
N TYR A 76 -85.22 27.33 -41.02
CA TYR A 76 -85.40 25.93 -40.63
C TYR A 76 -86.29 25.19 -41.64
N ASN A 77 -85.68 24.58 -42.66
CA ASN A 77 -86.35 23.57 -43.48
C ASN A 77 -85.81 22.18 -43.16
N TRP A 78 -86.64 21.42 -42.45
CA TRP A 78 -86.43 20.00 -42.14
C TRP A 78 -86.69 19.16 -43.40
N LYS A 79 -85.63 18.74 -44.11
CA LYS A 79 -85.58 17.47 -44.87
C LYS A 79 -84.17 17.18 -45.42
N LYS A 80 -83.56 16.16 -44.79
CA LYS A 80 -82.60 15.14 -45.27
C LYS A 80 -81.44 15.54 -46.20
N SER A 81 -80.22 15.37 -45.67
CA SER A 81 -79.17 14.55 -46.32
C SER A 81 -78.12 14.15 -45.27
N HIS A 82 -78.06 12.86 -44.92
CA HIS A 82 -77.01 12.30 -44.07
C HIS A 82 -75.73 12.10 -44.91
N LYS A 83 -74.85 13.10 -44.87
CA LYS A 83 -73.39 12.92 -44.96
C LYS A 83 -72.76 13.83 -43.90
N GLY A 84 -72.83 13.38 -42.65
CA GLY A 84 -72.23 14.06 -41.51
C GLY A 84 -70.72 13.92 -41.52
N ARG A 85 -70.02 15.04 -41.66
CA ARG A 85 -68.61 15.21 -41.33
C ARG A 85 -68.42 14.90 -39.84
N TYR A 86 -67.48 14.01 -39.49
CA TYR A 86 -67.06 13.85 -38.11
C TYR A 86 -66.25 15.08 -37.69
N PHE A 87 -66.70 15.75 -36.63
CA PHE A 87 -65.93 16.78 -35.94
C PHE A 87 -65.38 16.16 -34.67
N TYR A 88 -64.05 16.13 -34.52
CA TYR A 88 -63.43 15.85 -33.23
C TYR A 88 -63.54 17.12 -32.40
N ARG A 89 -64.16 17.01 -31.23
CA ARG A 89 -64.19 18.07 -30.22
C ARG A 89 -63.21 17.71 -29.12
N ASP A 90 -62.48 18.71 -28.65
CA ASP A 90 -61.66 18.57 -27.46
C ASP A 90 -62.55 18.50 -26.21
N ALA A 91 -62.09 17.79 -25.17
CA ALA A 91 -62.85 17.61 -23.93
C ALA A 91 -63.27 18.96 -23.28
N ALA A 92 -62.49 20.02 -23.51
CA ALA A 92 -62.80 21.37 -23.06
C ALA A 92 -64.07 21.96 -23.72
N ASP A 93 -64.33 21.67 -25.00
CA ASP A 93 -65.49 22.18 -25.75
C ASP A 93 -66.80 21.51 -25.31
N VAL A 94 -66.73 20.25 -24.92
CA VAL A 94 -67.89 19.48 -24.42
C VAL A 94 -68.30 19.96 -23.02
N ILE A 95 -67.33 20.32 -22.18
CA ILE A 95 -67.57 20.87 -20.84
C ILE A 95 -68.16 22.29 -20.91
N GLN A 96 -67.83 23.06 -21.96
CA GLN A 96 -68.37 24.41 -22.16
C GLN A 96 -69.83 24.38 -22.67
N GLU A 97 -70.20 23.41 -23.50
CA GLU A 97 -71.59 23.19 -23.94
C GLU A 97 -72.48 22.48 -22.90
N GLY A 98 -71.88 21.75 -21.94
CA GLY A 98 -72.61 21.10 -20.84
C GLY A 98 -73.14 22.06 -19.76
N LYS A 99 -72.80 23.34 -19.82
CA LYS A 99 -73.45 24.38 -19.01
C LYS A 99 -74.81 24.70 -19.64
N PRO A 100 -75.92 24.77 -18.89
CA PRO A 100 -77.23 25.07 -19.43
C PRO A 100 -77.26 26.51 -19.96
N SER A 101 -76.81 26.71 -21.20
CA SER A 101 -77.08 27.91 -21.96
C SER A 101 -78.58 27.86 -22.27
N MET A 102 -79.36 28.53 -21.41
CA MET A 102 -80.66 29.04 -21.80
C MET A 102 -80.44 29.97 -22.99
N HIS A 103 -80.41 29.40 -24.19
CA HIS A 103 -80.82 30.12 -25.39
C HIS A 103 -82.31 30.42 -25.22
N THR A 104 -82.57 31.47 -24.45
CA THR A 104 -83.73 32.32 -24.57
C THR A 104 -83.70 32.84 -26.00
N ILE A 105 -84.29 32.06 -26.91
CA ILE A 105 -84.84 32.61 -28.13
C ILE A 105 -85.70 33.77 -27.63
N THR A 106 -85.31 34.99 -27.96
CA THR A 106 -86.05 36.21 -27.69
C THR A 106 -87.38 36.12 -28.45
N SER A 107 -88.32 35.40 -27.85
CA SER A 107 -89.63 35.05 -28.37
C SER A 107 -90.58 36.23 -28.19
N ASN A 108 -90.27 37.37 -28.81
CA ASN A 108 -91.17 38.53 -28.79
C ASN A 108 -92.10 38.57 -30.01
N GLU A 109 -91.75 37.88 -31.11
CA GLU A 109 -92.59 37.82 -32.31
C GLU A 109 -93.51 36.59 -32.34
N LEU A 110 -93.06 35.42 -31.87
CA LEU A 110 -93.92 34.22 -31.78
C LEU A 110 -94.91 34.25 -30.60
N SER A 111 -94.75 35.17 -29.64
CA SER A 111 -95.63 35.26 -28.46
C SER A 111 -96.95 35.99 -28.73
N ARG A 112 -97.09 36.67 -29.88
CA ARG A 112 -98.27 37.49 -30.21
C ARG A 112 -99.26 36.86 -31.19
N VAL A 113 -98.99 35.65 -31.68
CA VAL A 113 -99.90 34.93 -32.57
C VAL A 113 -101.00 34.24 -31.76
N PRO A 114 -102.30 34.55 -31.95
CA PRO A 114 -103.37 33.88 -31.24
C PRO A 114 -103.47 32.42 -31.69
N VAL A 115 -103.34 31.48 -30.75
CA VAL A 115 -103.43 30.03 -31.01
C VAL A 115 -104.82 29.56 -30.60
N ILE A 116 -105.54 28.92 -31.53
CA ILE A 116 -106.88 28.38 -31.29
C ILE A 116 -106.73 26.91 -30.86
N ASP A 117 -107.02 26.62 -29.60
CA ASP A 117 -107.00 25.27 -29.05
C ASP A 117 -108.38 24.60 -29.22
N MET A 118 -108.37 23.42 -29.88
CA MET A 118 -109.55 22.61 -30.20
C MET A 118 -109.46 21.21 -29.58
N THR A 119 -108.52 20.97 -28.64
CA THR A 119 -108.34 19.66 -27.99
C THR A 119 -109.35 19.36 -26.88
N GLY A 120 -110.19 20.34 -26.52
CA GLY A 120 -111.31 20.19 -25.59
C GLY A 120 -112.69 20.33 -26.27
N LYS A 121 -113.78 20.09 -25.51
CA LYS A 121 -115.17 20.22 -26.00
C LYS A 121 -115.57 21.65 -26.39
N GLU A 122 -114.81 22.67 -25.97
CA GLU A 122 -115.07 24.07 -26.28
C GLU A 122 -113.83 24.73 -26.89
N LYS A 123 -114.07 25.63 -27.86
CA LYS A 123 -113.03 26.39 -28.55
C LYS A 123 -112.47 27.48 -27.64
N ARG A 124 -111.16 27.43 -27.36
CA ARG A 124 -110.46 28.45 -26.55
C ARG A 124 -109.37 29.13 -27.38
N VAL A 125 -109.20 30.44 -27.23
CA VAL A 125 -108.17 31.23 -27.92
C VAL A 125 -107.10 31.64 -26.90
N LEU A 126 -105.88 31.17 -27.10
CA LEU A 126 -104.75 31.42 -26.23
C LEU A 126 -103.84 32.52 -26.78
N SER A 127 -103.33 33.36 -25.88
CA SER A 127 -102.37 34.45 -26.13
C SER A 127 -100.96 33.87 -26.34
N GLY A 128 -100.72 33.25 -27.49
CA GLY A 128 -99.39 32.79 -27.90
C GLY A 128 -98.95 31.43 -27.33
N TYR A 129 -97.84 30.91 -27.89
CA TYR A 129 -97.32 29.56 -27.61
C TYR A 129 -96.90 29.31 -26.15
N HIS A 130 -96.62 30.35 -25.36
CA HIS A 130 -96.22 30.21 -23.95
C HIS A 130 -97.35 29.69 -23.06
N ALA A 131 -98.61 29.89 -23.45
CA ALA A 131 -99.78 29.40 -22.72
C ALA A 131 -99.94 27.87 -22.79
N LEU A 132 -99.36 27.19 -23.79
CA LEU A 132 -99.39 25.72 -23.92
C LEU A 132 -98.52 25.03 -22.86
N ARG A 133 -97.46 25.70 -22.38
CA ARG A 133 -96.50 25.12 -21.44
C ARG A 133 -97.04 25.08 -20.01
N ALA A 134 -97.94 26.00 -19.67
CA ALA A 134 -98.59 26.05 -18.35
C ALA A 134 -99.66 24.94 -18.16
N ALA A 135 -100.11 24.31 -19.24
CA ALA A 135 -101.11 23.24 -19.23
C ALA A 135 -100.51 21.86 -19.57
N ALA A 136 -99.19 21.67 -19.44
CA ALA A 136 -98.61 20.33 -19.52
C ALA A 136 -99.14 19.51 -18.32
N PRO A 137 -99.90 18.42 -18.53
CA PRO A 137 -100.30 17.59 -17.43
C PRO A 137 -99.03 17.05 -16.77
N ARG A 138 -98.88 17.31 -15.47
CA ARG A 138 -97.94 16.56 -14.64
C ARG A 138 -98.37 15.11 -14.79
N PHE A 139 -97.55 14.29 -15.44
CA PHE A 139 -97.73 12.84 -15.44
C PHE A 139 -97.45 12.34 -14.01
N GLU A 140 -98.41 12.58 -13.11
CA GLU A 140 -98.62 11.71 -11.97
C GLU A 140 -98.72 10.29 -12.52
N HIS A 141 -97.97 9.37 -11.93
CA HIS A 141 -97.89 7.99 -12.36
C HIS A 141 -99.31 7.39 -12.44
N GLU A 142 -99.89 7.37 -13.64
CA GLU A 142 -101.02 6.49 -13.91
C GLU A 142 -100.57 5.08 -13.54
N PRO A 143 -101.32 4.36 -12.69
CA PRO A 143 -100.99 2.98 -12.39
C PRO A 143 -100.97 2.24 -13.73
N ARG A 144 -99.80 1.65 -14.07
CA ARG A 144 -99.56 0.99 -15.36
C ARG A 144 -100.75 0.10 -15.67
N ARG A 145 -101.58 0.47 -16.66
CA ARG A 145 -102.63 -0.41 -17.19
C ARG A 145 -101.95 -1.74 -17.51
N GLN A 146 -102.40 -2.83 -16.89
CA GLN A 146 -101.85 -4.16 -17.19
C GLN A 146 -102.21 -4.52 -18.63
N CYS A 147 -101.29 -4.20 -19.55
CA CYS A 147 -101.40 -4.50 -20.96
C CYS A 147 -101.14 -5.98 -21.18
N HIS A 148 -102.16 -6.82 -21.00
CA HIS A 148 -102.06 -8.26 -21.27
C HIS A 148 -101.90 -8.61 -22.76
N TYR A 149 -102.33 -7.71 -23.67
CA TYR A 149 -102.23 -7.90 -25.13
C TYR A 149 -100.98 -7.27 -25.78
N PHE A 150 -100.12 -6.63 -24.98
CA PHE A 150 -98.88 -6.00 -25.46
C PHE A 150 -97.68 -6.59 -24.71
N ALA A 151 -97.68 -7.92 -24.54
CA ALA A 151 -96.48 -8.64 -24.16
C ALA A 151 -95.59 -8.75 -25.41
N ALA A 152 -94.60 -7.87 -25.51
CA ALA A 152 -93.57 -7.91 -26.56
C ALA A 152 -92.28 -8.49 -25.96
N PRO A 153 -92.20 -9.81 -25.67
CA PRO A 153 -91.09 -10.41 -24.95
C PRO A 153 -89.76 -10.20 -25.67
N GLN A 154 -89.75 -10.17 -27.01
CA GLN A 154 -88.54 -9.86 -27.79
C GLN A 154 -88.10 -8.40 -27.65
N LEU A 155 -89.04 -7.44 -27.58
CA LEU A 155 -88.68 -6.03 -27.35
C LEU A 155 -88.20 -5.81 -25.92
N VAL A 156 -88.84 -6.43 -24.93
CA VAL A 156 -88.39 -6.41 -23.54
C VAL A 156 -87.02 -7.06 -23.40
N HIS A 157 -86.77 -8.20 -24.04
CA HIS A 157 -85.47 -8.85 -24.08
C HIS A 157 -84.40 -7.98 -24.77
N ASN A 158 -84.72 -7.34 -25.90
CA ASN A 158 -83.80 -6.42 -26.57
C ASN A 158 -83.47 -5.19 -25.71
N LEU A 159 -84.45 -4.63 -25.00
CA LEU A 159 -84.23 -3.55 -24.05
C LEU A 159 -83.41 -4.02 -22.85
N MET A 160 -83.66 -5.23 -22.35
CA MET A 160 -82.91 -5.82 -21.26
C MET A 160 -81.46 -6.08 -21.66
N LEU A 161 -81.21 -6.60 -22.87
CA LEU A 161 -79.87 -6.70 -23.44
C LEU A 161 -79.17 -5.35 -23.58
N MET A 162 -79.88 -4.30 -24.02
CA MET A 162 -79.31 -2.95 -24.07
C MET A 162 -78.94 -2.44 -22.68
N VAL A 163 -79.78 -2.72 -21.67
CA VAL A 163 -79.50 -2.39 -20.27
C VAL A 163 -78.30 -3.19 -19.76
N ASP A 164 -78.25 -4.49 -20.01
CA ASP A 164 -77.15 -5.37 -19.62
C ASP A 164 -75.82 -4.95 -20.28
N CYS A 165 -75.85 -4.57 -21.57
CA CYS A 165 -74.68 -4.02 -22.27
C CYS A 165 -74.26 -2.67 -21.67
N CYS A 166 -75.20 -1.77 -21.37
CA CYS A 166 -74.89 -0.50 -20.72
C CYS A 166 -74.32 -0.73 -19.30
N GLU A 167 -74.84 -1.71 -18.56
CA GLU A 167 -74.33 -2.07 -17.23
C GLU A 167 -72.90 -2.62 -17.33
N GLN A 168 -72.62 -3.48 -18.32
CA GLN A 168 -71.27 -3.96 -18.60
C GLN A 168 -70.32 -2.82 -18.99
N ASP A 169 -70.75 -1.89 -19.84
CA ASP A 169 -69.97 -0.70 -20.22
C ASP A 169 -69.68 0.18 -19.00
N ILE A 170 -70.65 0.36 -18.09
CA ILE A 170 -70.45 1.10 -16.83
C ILE A 170 -69.43 0.40 -15.94
N ILE A 171 -69.54 -0.93 -15.77
CA ILE A 171 -68.60 -1.72 -14.97
C ILE A 171 -67.20 -1.66 -15.58
N GLN A 172 -67.09 -1.76 -16.90
CA GLN A 172 -65.81 -1.68 -17.59
C GLN A 172 -65.17 -0.31 -17.44
N ASN A 173 -65.93 0.77 -17.67
CA ASN A 173 -65.44 2.14 -17.45
C ASN A 173 -65.01 2.36 -16.00
N ALA A 174 -65.74 1.81 -15.01
CA ALA A 174 -65.35 1.91 -13.60
C ALA A 174 -64.04 1.17 -13.30
N ARG A 175 -63.82 -0.01 -13.90
CA ARG A 175 -62.55 -0.75 -13.78
C ARG A 175 -61.39 -0.04 -14.45
N GLU A 176 -61.63 0.53 -15.64
CA GLU A 176 -60.63 1.32 -16.36
C GLU A 176 -60.26 2.59 -15.59
N LEU A 177 -61.25 3.27 -14.99
CA LEU A 177 -61.02 4.41 -14.12
C LEU A 177 -60.19 4.02 -12.90
N GLN A 178 -60.54 2.93 -12.22
CA GLN A 178 -59.81 2.45 -11.04
C GLN A 178 -58.36 2.05 -11.40
N ALA A 179 -58.16 1.38 -12.54
CA ALA A 179 -56.81 1.04 -13.01
C ALA A 179 -55.97 2.29 -13.34
N ALA A 180 -56.58 3.32 -13.93
CA ALA A 180 -55.92 4.59 -14.18
C ALA A 180 -55.61 5.36 -12.88
N GLU A 181 -56.51 5.34 -11.90
CA GLU A 181 -56.27 5.91 -10.57
C GLU A 181 -55.10 5.20 -9.85
N ASP A 182 -55.07 3.87 -9.88
CA ASP A 182 -53.96 3.07 -9.33
C ASP A 182 -52.63 3.38 -10.06
N GLU A 183 -52.65 3.52 -11.39
CA GLU A 183 -51.47 3.89 -12.19
C GLU A 183 -50.95 5.28 -11.82
N ILE A 184 -51.84 6.26 -11.59
CA ILE A 184 -51.46 7.60 -11.13
C ILE A 184 -50.73 7.52 -9.79
N VAL A 185 -51.25 6.75 -8.82
CA VAL A 185 -50.61 6.59 -7.51
C VAL A 185 -49.22 5.95 -7.62
N VAL A 186 -49.06 4.96 -8.49
CA VAL A 186 -47.74 4.34 -8.75
C VAL A 186 -46.78 5.34 -9.37
N LEU A 187 -47.21 6.08 -10.39
CA LEU A 187 -46.39 7.09 -11.06
C LEU A 187 -46.00 8.24 -10.12
N GLU A 188 -46.90 8.67 -9.24
CA GLU A 188 -46.61 9.68 -8.21
C GLU A 188 -45.50 9.20 -7.27
N ARG A 189 -45.59 7.95 -6.79
CA ARG A 189 -44.55 7.35 -5.96
C ARG A 189 -43.22 7.22 -6.70
N ASP A 190 -43.24 6.77 -7.95
CA ASP A 190 -42.03 6.65 -8.77
C ASP A 190 -41.38 8.02 -9.04
N LEU A 191 -42.19 9.07 -9.22
CA LEU A 191 -41.72 10.46 -9.33
C LEU A 191 -41.07 10.94 -8.03
N GLU A 192 -41.65 10.64 -6.87
CA GLU A 192 -41.05 10.95 -5.57
C GLU A 192 -39.71 10.22 -5.37
N ASP A 193 -39.65 8.93 -5.68
CA ASP A 193 -38.43 8.11 -5.60
C ASP A 193 -37.35 8.60 -6.58
N CYS A 194 -37.73 9.10 -7.76
CA CYS A 194 -36.79 9.72 -8.70
C CYS A 194 -36.30 11.08 -8.21
N ASN A 195 -37.18 11.89 -7.63
CA ASN A 195 -36.83 13.21 -7.08
C ASN A 195 -35.87 13.09 -5.90
N THR A 196 -36.05 12.10 -5.01
CA THR A 196 -35.11 11.85 -3.90
C THR A 196 -33.73 11.46 -4.41
N LYS A 197 -33.65 10.56 -5.40
CA LYS A 197 -32.38 10.20 -6.06
C LYS A 197 -31.72 11.40 -6.74
N LEU A 198 -32.48 12.25 -7.43
CA LEU A 198 -31.93 13.46 -8.04
C LEU A 198 -31.34 14.40 -6.99
N GLN A 199 -32.03 14.62 -5.88
CA GLN A 199 -31.52 15.46 -4.79
C GLN A 199 -30.23 14.88 -4.17
N GLU A 200 -30.11 13.56 -4.05
CA GLU A 200 -28.88 12.92 -3.60
C GLU A 200 -27.73 13.14 -4.60
N GLN A 201 -28.00 13.00 -5.90
CA GLN A 201 -27.00 13.25 -6.94
C GLN A 201 -26.59 14.73 -6.99
N ASP A 202 -27.53 15.68 -6.86
CA ASP A 202 -27.23 17.11 -6.83
C ASP A 202 -26.31 17.46 -5.65
N LYS A 203 -26.51 16.84 -4.47
CA LYS A 203 -25.59 17.01 -3.34
C LYS A 203 -24.18 16.54 -3.69
N VAL A 204 -24.03 15.39 -4.36
CA VAL A 204 -22.73 14.86 -4.78
C VAL A 204 -22.08 15.78 -5.83
N ILE A 205 -22.85 16.24 -6.82
CA ILE A 205 -22.36 17.15 -7.87
C ILE A 205 -21.86 18.45 -7.24
N ASN A 206 -22.62 19.06 -6.33
CA ASN A 206 -22.24 20.29 -5.65
C ASN A 206 -20.95 20.12 -4.83
N LYS A 207 -20.78 18.97 -4.14
CA LYS A 207 -19.53 18.67 -3.43
C LYS A 207 -18.34 18.59 -4.39
N VAL A 208 -18.47 17.82 -5.47
CA VAL A 208 -17.38 17.64 -6.46
C VAL A 208 -17.05 18.96 -7.15
N GLN A 209 -18.05 19.78 -7.50
CA GLN A 209 -17.82 21.12 -8.04
C GLN A 209 -17.08 22.02 -7.06
N GLY A 210 -17.43 21.98 -5.77
CA GLY A 210 -16.73 22.71 -4.72
C GLY A 210 -15.28 22.26 -4.51
N ILE A 211 -14.97 20.98 -4.73
CA ILE A 211 -13.60 20.47 -4.72
C ILE A 211 -12.85 20.94 -5.97
N LEU A 212 -13.45 20.80 -7.16
CA LEU A 212 -12.84 21.19 -8.43
C LEU A 212 -12.48 22.67 -8.47
N GLN A 213 -13.37 23.56 -8.02
CA GLN A 213 -13.10 25.01 -7.97
C GLN A 213 -11.87 25.33 -7.11
N ARG A 214 -11.71 24.67 -5.95
CA ARG A 214 -10.56 24.86 -5.07
C ARG A 214 -9.28 24.28 -5.66
N VAL A 215 -9.35 23.11 -6.31
CA VAL A 215 -8.19 22.51 -7.00
C VAL A 215 -7.78 23.36 -8.21
N GLU A 216 -8.72 23.98 -8.92
CA GLU A 216 -8.43 24.87 -10.04
C GLU A 216 -7.68 26.14 -9.60
N MET A 217 -7.92 26.63 -8.38
CA MET A 217 -7.10 27.69 -7.77
C MET A 217 -5.64 27.28 -7.59
N LEU A 218 -5.37 25.98 -7.38
CA LEU A 218 -4.01 25.44 -7.23
C LEU A 218 -3.29 25.21 -8.57
N ASN A 219 -4.01 25.18 -9.68
CA ASN A 219 -3.46 24.99 -11.02
C ASN A 219 -3.08 26.31 -11.71
N GLN A 220 -3.14 27.44 -10.98
CA GLN A 220 -2.74 28.74 -11.49
C GLN A 220 -1.21 28.92 -11.40
N PRO A 221 -0.59 29.65 -12.34
CA PRO A 221 0.87 29.78 -12.40
C PRO A 221 1.49 30.57 -11.23
N ASP A 222 0.70 31.42 -10.55
CA ASP A 222 1.17 32.33 -9.49
C ASP A 222 0.91 31.80 -8.06
N VAL A 223 0.67 30.49 -7.90
CA VAL A 223 0.33 29.92 -6.60
C VAL A 223 1.55 29.92 -5.68
N SER A 224 1.44 30.63 -4.55
CA SER A 224 2.45 30.59 -3.49
C SER A 224 2.36 29.30 -2.67
N LEU A 225 3.47 28.88 -2.06
CA LEU A 225 3.52 27.72 -1.18
C LEU A 225 2.51 27.82 -0.02
N GLU A 226 2.37 29.01 0.56
CA GLU A 226 1.42 29.28 1.66
C GLU A 226 -0.03 29.17 1.17
N ARG A 227 -0.34 29.75 0.00
CA ARG A 227 -1.69 29.67 -0.56
C ARG A 227 -2.07 28.23 -0.89
N ALA A 228 -1.12 27.44 -1.41
CA ALA A 228 -1.34 26.04 -1.68
C ALA A 228 -1.64 25.24 -0.40
N HIS A 229 -0.91 25.53 0.69
CA HIS A 229 -1.13 24.90 1.98
C HIS A 229 -2.54 25.21 2.52
N ASP A 230 -2.96 26.49 2.51
CA ASP A 230 -4.24 26.91 3.06
C ASP A 230 -5.44 26.27 2.34
N VAL A 231 -5.39 26.24 1.00
CA VAL A 231 -6.46 25.63 0.19
C VAL A 231 -6.55 24.12 0.43
N LEU A 232 -5.41 23.43 0.56
CA LEU A 232 -5.38 21.99 0.83
C LEU A 232 -5.79 21.65 2.27
N ALA A 233 -5.42 22.48 3.23
CA ALA A 233 -5.87 22.35 4.62
C ALA A 233 -7.40 22.53 4.71
N GLU A 234 -7.95 23.56 4.06
CA GLU A 234 -9.39 23.79 4.00
C GLU A 234 -10.12 22.61 3.31
N LEU A 235 -9.57 22.09 2.20
CA LEU A 235 -10.12 20.92 1.51
C LEU A 235 -10.15 19.68 2.40
N LYS A 236 -9.08 19.44 3.17
CA LYS A 236 -8.96 18.30 4.08
C LYS A 236 -9.92 18.41 5.27
N GLU A 237 -10.13 19.60 5.81
CA GLU A 237 -11.10 19.84 6.88
C GLU A 237 -12.55 19.74 6.38
N THR A 238 -12.84 20.27 5.20
CA THR A 238 -14.20 20.35 4.67
C THR A 238 -14.68 19.03 4.05
N TYR A 239 -13.78 18.27 3.41
CA TYR A 239 -14.11 17.04 2.67
C TYR A 239 -13.09 15.91 2.93
N PRO A 240 -12.98 15.38 4.17
CA PRO A 240 -11.95 14.39 4.51
C PRO A 240 -12.09 13.07 3.74
N VAL A 241 -13.31 12.58 3.52
CA VAL A 241 -13.56 11.31 2.82
C VAL A 241 -13.21 11.42 1.35
N GLU A 242 -13.63 12.51 0.72
CA GLU A 242 -13.34 12.79 -0.68
C GLU A 242 -11.85 13.09 -0.90
N TYR A 243 -11.17 13.72 0.07
CA TYR A 243 -9.73 13.99 0.03
C TYR A 243 -8.91 12.72 -0.12
N ASP A 244 -9.23 11.68 0.67
CA ASP A 244 -8.57 10.38 0.60
C ASP A 244 -9.02 9.60 -0.63
N MET A 245 -10.32 9.59 -0.95
CA MET A 245 -10.87 8.85 -2.10
C MET A 245 -10.32 9.33 -3.44
N PHE A 246 -10.18 10.64 -3.64
CA PHE A 246 -9.61 11.22 -4.84
C PHE A 246 -8.08 11.33 -4.80
N GLY A 247 -7.45 10.90 -3.69
CA GLY A 247 -6.00 10.95 -3.53
C GLY A 247 -5.44 12.36 -3.64
N LEU A 248 -6.17 13.39 -3.15
CA LEU A 248 -5.76 14.79 -3.29
C LEU A 248 -4.39 15.05 -2.66
N GLY A 249 -4.02 14.31 -1.60
CA GLY A 249 -2.68 14.37 -1.01
C GLY A 249 -1.55 13.93 -1.96
N THR A 250 -1.82 13.06 -2.94
CA THR A 250 -0.82 12.70 -3.97
C THR A 250 -0.71 13.77 -5.05
N ILE A 251 -1.84 14.32 -5.49
CA ILE A 251 -1.90 15.40 -6.48
C ILE A 251 -1.24 16.66 -5.93
N ALA A 252 -1.51 16.98 -4.67
CA ALA A 252 -0.86 18.05 -3.93
C ALA A 252 0.66 17.92 -3.98
N GLY A 253 1.20 16.71 -3.88
CA GLY A 253 2.63 16.47 -3.99
C GLY A 253 3.22 16.98 -5.32
N ASN A 254 2.53 16.74 -6.43
CA ASN A 254 2.96 17.20 -7.75
C ASN A 254 2.90 18.73 -7.88
N ILE A 255 1.88 19.37 -7.32
CA ILE A 255 1.71 20.84 -7.33
C ILE A 255 2.80 21.51 -6.48
N VAL A 256 3.11 20.90 -5.34
CA VAL A 256 4.07 21.45 -4.37
C VAL A 256 5.52 21.20 -4.79
N SER A 257 5.78 20.16 -5.59
CA SER A 257 7.12 19.82 -6.08
C SER A 257 7.90 21.00 -6.71
N PRO A 258 7.38 21.74 -7.72
CA PRO A 258 8.09 22.90 -8.27
C PRO A 258 8.24 24.04 -7.27
N LEU A 259 7.27 24.24 -6.37
CA LEU A 259 7.32 25.29 -5.34
C LEU A 259 8.42 24.99 -4.32
N LEU A 260 8.54 23.75 -3.85
CA LEU A 260 9.63 23.30 -2.98
C LEU A 260 10.98 23.38 -3.69
N SER A 261 11.04 23.06 -4.99
CA SER A 261 12.27 23.22 -5.77
C SER A 261 12.76 24.66 -5.77
N SER A 262 11.84 25.63 -5.95
CA SER A 262 12.18 27.07 -5.89
C SER A 262 12.63 27.52 -4.50
N LEU A 263 12.00 27.01 -3.44
CA LEU A 263 12.35 27.31 -2.05
C LEU A 263 13.73 26.75 -1.67
N LEU A 264 14.07 25.56 -2.20
CA LEU A 264 15.33 24.88 -1.91
C LEU A 264 16.46 25.29 -2.85
N ALA A 265 16.20 26.02 -3.93
CA ALA A 265 17.23 26.47 -4.86
C ALA A 265 18.35 27.32 -4.20
N PRO A 266 18.05 28.29 -3.30
CA PRO A 266 19.09 29.03 -2.57
C PRO A 266 19.57 28.33 -1.30
N TRP A 267 18.98 27.19 -0.93
CA TRP A 267 19.25 26.56 0.35
C TRP A 267 20.61 25.84 0.36
N GLU A 268 21.44 26.16 1.34
CA GLU A 268 22.70 25.47 1.59
C GLU A 268 22.61 24.55 2.83
N PRO A 269 22.55 23.22 2.66
CA PRO A 269 22.35 22.27 3.75
C PRO A 269 23.43 22.31 4.85
N LEU A 270 24.65 22.75 4.52
CA LEU A 270 25.78 22.77 5.46
C LEU A 270 25.78 24.01 6.38
N GLN A 271 25.15 25.11 5.97
CA GLN A 271 25.10 26.35 6.73
C GLN A 271 23.88 26.40 7.66
N ALA A 272 22.69 26.17 7.10
CA ALA A 272 21.41 26.26 7.79
C ALA A 272 20.57 25.00 7.55
N PRO A 273 20.85 23.89 8.25
CA PRO A 273 20.18 22.61 7.99
C PRO A 273 18.70 22.59 8.39
N ASP A 274 18.29 23.42 9.34
CA ASP A 274 16.96 23.41 9.95
C ASP A 274 15.93 24.26 9.19
N GLU A 275 16.36 25.13 8.29
CA GLU A 275 15.50 26.14 7.65
C GLU A 275 14.29 25.56 6.91
N PRO A 276 14.40 24.48 6.10
CA PRO A 276 13.24 23.93 5.38
C PRO A 276 12.42 22.95 6.22
N VAL A 277 12.96 22.46 7.35
CA VAL A 277 12.38 21.37 8.15
C VAL A 277 10.95 21.70 8.63
N PRO A 278 10.66 22.89 9.19
CA PRO A 278 9.29 23.25 9.61
C PRO A 278 8.30 23.23 8.45
N THR A 279 8.74 23.65 7.26
CA THR A 279 7.90 23.67 6.06
C THR A 279 7.54 22.26 5.63
N PHE A 280 8.51 21.34 5.57
CA PHE A 280 8.24 19.93 5.26
C PHE A 280 7.35 19.25 6.32
N LEU A 281 7.50 19.58 7.60
CA LEU A 281 6.62 19.06 8.66
C LEU A 281 5.16 19.53 8.51
N LYS A 282 4.92 20.78 8.09
CA LYS A 282 3.57 21.26 7.77
C LYS A 282 2.97 20.43 6.63
N TRP A 283 3.72 20.26 5.54
CA TRP A 283 3.27 19.51 4.36
C TRP A 283 3.05 18.02 4.64
N ARG A 284 3.78 17.41 5.57
CA ARG A 284 3.57 16.02 5.99
C ARG A 284 2.15 15.76 6.51
N THR A 285 1.49 16.76 7.09
CA THR A 285 0.11 16.61 7.60
C THR A 285 -0.93 16.60 6.49
N LEU A 286 -0.64 17.18 5.32
CA LEU A 286 -1.57 17.30 4.20
C LEU A 286 -1.34 16.23 3.13
N LEU A 287 -0.10 15.78 2.96
CA LEU A 287 0.28 14.83 1.92
C LEU A 287 0.10 13.37 2.36
N THR A 288 -0.05 12.47 1.38
CA THR A 288 0.06 11.03 1.65
C THR A 288 1.52 10.65 1.93
N GLU A 289 1.74 9.56 2.67
CA GLU A 289 3.10 9.11 3.02
C GLU A 289 3.97 8.88 1.77
N GLU A 290 3.40 8.28 0.72
CA GLU A 290 4.08 7.99 -0.54
C GLU A 290 4.51 9.26 -1.28
N ALA A 291 3.60 10.26 -1.36
CA ALA A 291 3.89 11.53 -2.02
C ALA A 291 4.95 12.33 -1.24
N TYR A 292 4.83 12.36 0.08
CA TYR A 292 5.81 13.02 0.95
C TYR A 292 7.20 12.38 0.83
N ASN A 293 7.29 11.04 0.86
CA ASN A 293 8.54 10.31 0.69
C ASN A 293 9.16 10.57 -0.69
N SER A 294 8.33 10.65 -1.74
CA SER A 294 8.78 10.95 -3.10
C SER A 294 9.34 12.38 -3.21
N LEU A 295 8.70 13.36 -2.57
CA LEU A 295 9.19 14.74 -2.53
C LEU A 295 10.50 14.88 -1.76
N LEU A 296 10.61 14.23 -0.60
CA LEU A 296 11.87 14.15 0.13
C LEU A 296 12.95 13.55 -0.77
N TRP A 297 12.67 12.45 -1.46
CA TRP A 297 13.65 11.81 -2.32
C TRP A 297 14.08 12.70 -3.51
N GLN A 298 13.13 13.42 -4.11
CA GLN A 298 13.36 14.28 -5.27
C GLN A 298 14.10 15.57 -4.93
N HIS A 299 13.83 16.17 -3.77
CA HIS A 299 14.34 17.51 -3.46
C HIS A 299 15.44 17.52 -2.39
N PHE A 300 15.32 16.70 -1.33
CA PHE A 300 16.30 16.68 -0.25
C PHE A 300 17.58 15.93 -0.65
N VAL A 301 17.46 14.80 -1.35
CA VAL A 301 18.63 13.96 -1.70
C VAL A 301 19.59 14.64 -2.67
N PRO A 302 19.15 15.32 -3.74
CA PRO A 302 20.07 16.02 -4.63
C PRO A 302 20.80 17.18 -3.94
N GLN A 303 20.11 17.91 -3.06
CA GLN A 303 20.74 18.99 -2.29
C GLN A 303 21.80 18.45 -1.32
N LEU A 304 21.50 17.34 -0.63
CA LEU A 304 22.47 16.66 0.22
C LEU A 304 23.64 16.10 -0.59
N THR A 305 23.39 15.61 -1.80
CA THR A 305 24.43 15.11 -2.71
C THR A 305 25.38 16.23 -3.12
N THR A 306 24.85 17.38 -3.53
CA THR A 306 25.62 18.58 -3.89
C THR A 306 26.42 19.10 -2.70
N ALA A 307 25.79 19.16 -1.51
CA ALA A 307 26.47 19.51 -0.28
C ALA A 307 27.63 18.54 0.03
N ALA A 308 27.46 17.24 -0.21
CA ALA A 308 28.48 16.23 0.07
C ALA A 308 29.70 16.28 -0.88
N GLU A 309 29.54 16.82 -2.07
CA GLU A 309 30.65 17.08 -2.99
C GLU A 309 31.59 18.17 -2.44
N SER A 310 31.01 19.25 -1.91
CA SER A 310 31.76 20.35 -1.28
C SER A 310 32.27 20.03 0.14
N TRP A 311 31.64 19.08 0.82
CA TRP A 311 31.98 18.71 2.19
C TRP A 311 33.30 17.94 2.30
N ASN A 312 34.07 18.27 3.34
CA ASN A 312 35.28 17.56 3.75
C ASN A 312 34.94 16.41 4.73
N PRO A 313 35.17 15.14 4.36
CA PRO A 313 34.86 13.98 5.21
C PRO A 313 35.61 13.94 6.55
N ARG A 314 36.77 14.62 6.66
CA ARG A 314 37.56 14.69 7.90
C ARG A 314 36.91 15.56 8.99
N THR A 315 35.95 16.39 8.64
CA THR A 315 35.17 17.22 9.56
C THR A 315 33.71 16.80 9.51
N PRO A 316 33.27 15.82 10.33
CA PRO A 316 31.94 15.23 10.22
C PRO A 316 30.81 16.16 10.68
N SER A 317 31.10 17.15 11.54
CA SER A 317 30.07 17.94 12.23
C SER A 317 29.06 18.67 11.32
N PRO A 318 29.42 19.30 10.17
CA PRO A 318 28.44 20.04 9.37
C PRO A 318 27.44 19.11 8.68
N MET A 319 27.93 18.04 8.05
CA MET A 319 27.08 17.05 7.38
C MET A 319 26.28 16.21 8.39
N LEU A 320 26.86 15.87 9.54
CA LEU A 320 26.16 15.14 10.58
C LEU A 320 24.98 15.97 11.12
N ARG A 321 25.18 17.28 11.33
CA ARG A 321 24.11 18.20 11.75
C ARG A 321 23.01 18.29 10.70
N ALA A 322 23.39 18.35 9.41
CA ALA A 322 22.43 18.35 8.30
C ALA A 322 21.56 17.09 8.25
N VAL A 323 22.14 15.91 8.48
CA VAL A 323 21.37 14.66 8.52
C VAL A 323 20.54 14.54 9.80
N GLN A 324 21.08 14.96 10.95
CA GLN A 324 20.39 14.90 12.25
C GLN A 324 19.17 15.82 12.33
N ALA A 325 19.28 17.05 11.81
CA ALA A 325 18.17 18.01 11.70
C ALA A 325 16.94 17.41 11.01
N TRP A 326 17.19 16.57 9.99
CA TRP A 326 16.15 15.96 9.17
C TRP A 326 15.63 14.62 9.71
N GLN A 327 16.15 14.10 10.83
CA GLN A 327 15.69 12.83 11.41
C GLN A 327 14.21 12.86 11.85
N HIS A 328 13.72 14.02 12.29
CA HIS A 328 12.31 14.16 12.70
C HIS A 328 11.37 14.33 11.50
N ALA A 329 11.86 14.91 10.40
CA ALA A 329 11.08 15.18 9.21
C ALA A 329 11.08 14.01 8.21
N SER A 330 12.12 13.19 8.18
CA SER A 330 12.26 12.11 7.20
C SER A 330 12.22 10.72 7.86
N PRO A 331 11.62 9.71 7.19
CA PRO A 331 11.67 8.34 7.70
C PRO A 331 13.11 7.81 7.82
N ALA A 332 13.32 6.92 8.78
CA ALA A 332 14.63 6.30 9.03
C ALA A 332 15.25 5.59 7.82
N TRP A 333 14.42 5.07 6.90
CA TRP A 333 14.93 4.44 5.68
C TRP A 333 15.49 5.47 4.69
N VAL A 334 14.90 6.66 4.59
CA VAL A 334 15.34 7.74 3.69
C VAL A 334 16.71 8.22 4.16
N THR A 335 16.85 8.57 5.43
CA THR A 335 18.12 9.03 6.00
C THR A 335 19.23 7.99 5.82
N ARG A 336 18.95 6.71 6.13
CA ARG A 336 19.93 5.62 5.95
C ARG A 336 20.32 5.43 4.49
N ALA A 337 19.36 5.44 3.57
CA ALA A 337 19.61 5.32 2.13
C ALA A 337 20.41 6.51 1.59
N CYS A 338 20.09 7.73 2.05
CA CYS A 338 20.82 8.95 1.70
C CYS A 338 22.27 8.90 2.17
N VAL A 339 22.50 8.59 3.45
CA VAL A 339 23.86 8.50 4.01
C VAL A 339 24.65 7.39 3.29
N SER A 340 24.03 6.24 3.05
CA SER A 340 24.66 5.14 2.30
C SER A 340 25.06 5.54 0.87
N ARG A 341 24.20 6.28 0.16
CA ARG A 341 24.45 6.68 -1.22
C ARG A 341 25.42 7.86 -1.34
N VAL A 342 25.36 8.81 -0.42
CA VAL A 342 26.01 10.12 -0.53
C VAL A 342 27.30 10.18 0.31
N VAL A 343 27.21 9.78 1.58
CA VAL A 343 28.29 9.96 2.56
C VAL A 343 29.30 8.81 2.49
N VAL A 344 28.83 7.56 2.39
CA VAL A 344 29.71 6.37 2.41
C VAL A 344 30.75 6.38 1.27
N PRO A 345 30.43 6.73 0.01
CA PRO A 345 31.45 6.81 -1.04
C PRO A 345 32.53 7.86 -0.77
N ARG A 346 32.14 9.01 -0.18
CA ARG A 346 33.06 10.09 0.19
C ARG A 346 33.97 9.68 1.35
N LEU A 347 33.41 9.04 2.38
CA LEU A 347 34.18 8.43 3.47
C LEU A 347 35.14 7.37 2.93
N LEU A 348 34.69 6.49 2.03
CA LEU A 348 35.54 5.47 1.42
C LEU A 348 36.72 6.09 0.67
N ALA A 349 36.49 7.16 -0.10
CA ALA A 349 37.56 7.88 -0.78
C ALA A 349 38.55 8.52 0.21
N ALA A 350 38.06 9.15 1.28
CA ALA A 350 38.90 9.72 2.32
C ALA A 350 39.74 8.64 3.06
N VAL A 351 39.14 7.49 3.35
CA VAL A 351 39.83 6.33 3.96
C VAL A 351 40.87 5.74 3.02
N ARG A 352 40.63 5.72 1.70
CA ARG A 352 41.62 5.26 0.72
C ARG A 352 42.87 6.14 0.71
N ALA A 353 42.70 7.44 0.92
CA ALA A 353 43.79 8.42 0.98
C ALA A 353 44.43 8.55 2.37
N TRP A 354 43.82 7.95 3.40
CA TRP A 354 44.32 7.96 4.76
C TRP A 354 45.46 6.95 4.95
N ASP A 355 46.50 7.37 5.68
CA ASP A 355 47.62 6.52 6.08
C ASP A 355 47.63 6.36 7.62
N PRO A 356 47.58 5.13 8.16
CA PRO A 356 47.64 4.87 9.59
C PRO A 356 48.92 5.33 10.30
N THR A 357 50.02 5.55 9.59
CA THR A 357 51.34 5.82 10.20
C THR A 357 51.76 7.28 10.20
N HIS A 358 51.28 8.08 9.25
CA HIS A 358 51.69 9.48 9.07
C HIS A 358 50.59 10.49 9.43
N ASP A 359 49.33 10.05 9.54
CA ASP A 359 48.21 10.95 9.80
C ASP A 359 48.06 11.27 11.29
N THR A 360 47.92 12.55 11.61
CA THR A 360 47.77 13.05 12.98
C THR A 360 46.33 13.06 13.46
N GLN A 361 45.36 13.04 12.54
CA GLN A 361 43.96 13.03 12.90
C GLN A 361 43.46 11.59 13.11
N PRO A 362 42.93 11.26 14.30
CA PRO A 362 42.48 9.91 14.57
C PRO A 362 41.23 9.57 13.73
N LEU A 363 41.32 8.45 13.01
CA LEU A 363 40.29 7.97 12.07
C LEU A 363 38.90 7.84 12.69
N HIS A 364 38.85 7.42 13.95
CA HIS A 364 37.60 7.17 14.65
C HIS A 364 36.76 8.45 14.86
N HIS A 365 37.37 9.63 14.93
CA HIS A 365 36.65 10.90 15.10
C HIS A 365 35.76 11.26 13.90
N TRP A 366 36.11 10.83 12.69
CA TRP A 366 35.38 11.21 11.48
C TRP A 366 34.63 10.05 10.82
N VAL A 367 34.92 8.79 11.19
CA VAL A 367 34.17 7.61 10.70
C VAL A 367 33.12 7.12 11.70
N LEU A 368 33.43 7.02 13.00
CA LEU A 368 32.48 6.45 13.98
C LEU A 368 31.18 7.24 14.16
N PRO A 369 31.12 8.58 14.03
CA PRO A 369 29.85 9.31 14.13
C PRO A 369 28.80 8.86 13.11
N TRP A 370 29.23 8.20 12.03
CA TRP A 370 28.34 7.66 10.99
C TRP A 370 27.86 6.23 11.27
N HIS A 371 28.37 5.57 12.32
CA HIS A 371 28.04 4.18 12.64
C HIS A 371 26.55 4.00 12.93
N ASP A 372 25.94 4.88 13.72
CA ASP A 372 24.52 4.79 14.08
C ASP A 372 23.60 5.02 12.87
N LEU A 373 24.05 5.80 11.89
CA LEU A 373 23.27 6.18 10.71
C LEU A 373 23.42 5.17 9.55
N ALA A 374 24.64 4.64 9.35
CA ALA A 374 24.99 3.81 8.19
C ALA A 374 25.91 2.63 8.56
N GLY A 375 25.74 2.05 9.74
CA GLY A 375 26.59 0.97 10.26
C GLY A 375 26.74 -0.22 9.32
N GLU A 376 25.64 -0.66 8.67
CA GLU A 376 25.66 -1.78 7.73
C GLU A 376 26.43 -1.46 6.44
N ALA A 377 26.22 -0.26 5.88
CA ALA A 377 26.91 0.18 4.67
C ALA A 377 28.42 0.45 4.91
N LEU A 378 28.76 0.92 6.11
CA LEU A 378 30.16 1.08 6.54
C LEU A 378 30.82 -0.28 6.79
N ALA A 379 30.11 -1.23 7.39
CA ALA A 379 30.60 -2.58 7.65
C ALA A 379 30.93 -3.36 6.37
N SER A 380 30.16 -3.13 5.29
CA SER A 380 30.39 -3.80 4.00
C SER A 380 31.53 -3.21 3.19
N SER A 381 31.76 -1.89 3.25
CA SER A 381 32.67 -1.20 2.32
C SER A 381 33.88 -0.54 3.00
N VAL A 382 33.66 0.23 4.07
CA VAL A 382 34.68 1.08 4.70
C VAL A 382 35.49 0.31 5.75
N TYR A 383 34.82 -0.42 6.64
CA TYR A 383 35.48 -1.17 7.72
C TYR A 383 36.47 -2.25 7.25
N PRO A 384 36.20 -3.02 6.18
CA PRO A 384 37.18 -3.96 5.65
C PRO A 384 38.47 -3.28 5.16
N LEU A 385 38.34 -2.12 4.50
CA LEU A 385 39.49 -1.36 4.03
C LEU A 385 40.33 -0.82 5.19
N ILE A 386 39.68 -0.26 6.21
CA ILE A 386 40.36 0.22 7.43
C ILE A 386 41.12 -0.93 8.10
N ARG A 387 40.45 -2.09 8.28
CA ARG A 387 41.08 -3.27 8.90
C ARG A 387 42.29 -3.75 8.10
N SER A 388 42.21 -3.80 6.78
CA SER A 388 43.34 -4.19 5.92
C SER A 388 44.53 -3.22 6.03
N ARG A 389 44.27 -1.90 6.02
CA ARG A 389 45.32 -0.89 6.19
C ARG A 389 45.96 -0.96 7.57
N LEU A 390 45.16 -1.09 8.62
CA LEU A 390 45.65 -1.27 9.99
C LEU A 390 46.43 -2.57 10.14
N ALA A 391 45.98 -3.68 9.57
CA ALA A 391 46.72 -4.94 9.58
C ALA A 391 48.11 -4.79 8.92
N SER A 392 48.19 -4.06 7.81
CA SER A 392 49.47 -3.76 7.15
C SER A 392 50.39 -2.88 8.01
N ALA A 393 49.85 -1.86 8.69
CA ALA A 393 50.64 -1.01 9.59
C ALA A 393 51.09 -1.79 10.84
N LEU A 394 50.21 -2.62 11.39
CA LEU A 394 50.48 -3.48 12.53
C LEU A 394 51.49 -4.59 12.20
N ALA A 395 51.77 -4.88 10.93
CA ALA A 395 52.85 -5.81 10.56
C ALA A 395 54.23 -5.31 11.00
N GLY A 396 54.46 -3.99 11.06
CA GLY A 396 55.70 -3.38 11.56
C GLY A 396 55.65 -2.95 13.04
N TRP A 397 54.49 -3.01 13.69
CA TRP A 397 54.29 -2.55 15.07
C TRP A 397 55.08 -3.36 16.12
N HIS A 398 55.53 -2.69 17.19
CA HIS A 398 56.23 -3.30 18.32
C HIS A 398 55.46 -3.04 19.63
N PRO A 399 55.36 -4.00 20.57
CA PRO A 399 54.61 -3.86 21.82
C PRO A 399 54.94 -2.67 22.72
N ALA A 400 56.17 -2.14 22.63
CA ALA A 400 56.57 -0.93 23.36
C ALA A 400 55.84 0.34 22.89
N ASP A 401 55.22 0.31 21.70
CA ASP A 401 54.46 1.44 21.18
C ASP A 401 52.98 1.36 21.60
N GLY A 402 52.59 2.23 22.53
CA GLY A 402 51.22 2.33 23.03
C GLY A 402 50.23 3.01 22.08
N SER A 403 50.67 3.58 20.94
CA SER A 403 49.81 4.32 20.01
C SER A 403 48.69 3.45 19.42
N ALA A 404 48.99 2.20 19.09
CA ALA A 404 48.05 1.25 18.50
C ALA A 404 46.82 0.99 19.39
N ARG A 405 46.99 1.03 20.72
CA ARG A 405 45.89 0.86 21.68
C ARG A 405 44.87 2.00 21.58
N GLY A 406 45.36 3.23 21.50
CA GLY A 406 44.50 4.42 21.33
C GLY A 406 43.75 4.42 20.00
N VAL A 407 44.37 3.90 18.94
CA VAL A 407 43.73 3.78 17.62
C VAL A 407 42.65 2.71 17.60
N LEU A 408 42.88 1.54 18.23
CA LEU A 408 41.97 0.39 18.19
C LEU A 408 40.86 0.42 19.25
N GLY A 409 41.10 1.06 20.39
CA GLY A 409 40.13 1.24 21.50
C GLY A 409 38.72 1.62 21.05
N PRO A 410 38.56 2.74 20.33
CA PRO A 410 37.24 3.25 19.90
C PRO A 410 36.46 2.30 18.99
N TRP A 411 37.13 1.37 18.28
CA TRP A 411 36.49 0.46 17.34
C TRP A 411 35.83 -0.75 18.00
N ARG A 412 36.00 -0.94 19.31
CA ARG A 412 35.41 -2.05 20.06
C ARG A 412 33.88 -2.13 19.87
N GLY A 413 33.20 -0.99 19.95
CA GLY A 413 31.76 -0.91 19.76
C GLY A 413 31.30 -1.18 18.32
N ALA A 414 32.09 -0.79 17.32
CA ALA A 414 31.70 -0.85 15.91
C ALA A 414 32.06 -2.16 15.20
N TRP A 415 33.13 -2.86 15.60
CA TRP A 415 33.63 -4.05 14.91
C TRP A 415 33.35 -5.38 15.61
N GLY A 416 33.06 -5.37 16.92
CA GLY A 416 32.74 -6.59 17.68
C GLY A 416 33.74 -7.73 17.44
N ALA A 417 33.26 -8.87 16.94
CA ALA A 417 34.08 -10.06 16.68
C ALA A 417 35.20 -9.84 15.64
N ALA A 418 35.02 -8.92 14.68
CA ALA A 418 36.04 -8.62 13.68
C ALA A 418 37.28 -7.95 14.29
N LEU A 419 37.13 -7.20 15.38
CA LEU A 419 38.26 -6.64 16.12
C LEU A 419 39.02 -7.75 16.83
N ALA A 420 38.33 -8.68 17.50
CA ALA A 420 38.97 -9.81 18.17
C ALA A 420 39.83 -10.65 17.21
N ALA A 421 39.34 -10.92 16.00
CA ALA A 421 40.10 -11.62 14.97
C ALA A 421 41.38 -10.86 14.57
N LEU A 422 41.30 -9.53 14.38
CA LEU A 422 42.45 -8.70 14.04
C LEU A 422 43.49 -8.69 15.17
N LEU A 423 43.04 -8.59 16.42
CA LEU A 423 43.92 -8.64 17.60
C LEU A 423 44.64 -9.98 17.71
N GLN A 424 43.93 -11.09 17.51
CA GLN A 424 44.50 -12.45 17.55
C GLN A 424 45.51 -12.70 16.43
N GLN A 425 45.32 -12.11 15.24
CA GLN A 425 46.22 -12.32 14.10
C GLN A 425 47.47 -11.44 14.13
N HIS A 426 47.36 -10.18 14.59
CA HIS A 426 48.44 -9.21 14.43
C HIS A 426 49.08 -8.73 15.74
N ILE A 427 48.37 -8.77 16.87
CA ILE A 427 48.85 -8.22 18.15
C ILE A 427 49.29 -9.34 19.09
N VAL A 428 48.43 -10.33 19.32
CA VAL A 428 48.71 -11.46 20.22
C VAL A 428 50.01 -12.21 19.87
N PRO A 429 50.33 -12.54 18.60
CA PRO A 429 51.57 -13.24 18.28
C PRO A 429 52.82 -12.42 18.57
N LYS A 430 52.73 -11.09 18.46
CA LYS A 430 53.85 -10.17 18.74
C LYS A 430 54.08 -10.00 20.24
N LEU A 431 53.01 -9.91 21.01
CA LEU A 431 53.08 -9.92 22.47
C LEU A 431 53.69 -11.23 22.97
N ASP A 432 53.24 -12.37 22.43
CA ASP A 432 53.78 -13.70 22.76
C ASP A 432 55.27 -13.80 22.39
N HIS A 433 55.65 -13.35 21.19
CA HIS A 433 57.05 -13.35 20.75
C HIS A 433 57.93 -12.48 21.65
N CYS A 434 57.53 -11.23 21.93
CA CYS A 434 58.31 -10.33 22.78
C CYS A 434 58.45 -10.87 24.21
N LEU A 435 57.38 -11.44 24.77
CA LEU A 435 57.40 -12.03 26.11
C LEU A 435 58.27 -13.31 26.16
N SER A 436 58.30 -14.09 25.09
CA SER A 436 59.11 -15.32 25.00
C SER A 436 60.62 -15.05 24.90
N HIS A 437 61.03 -13.93 24.31
CA HIS A 437 62.44 -13.58 24.09
C HIS A 437 62.97 -12.50 25.04
N ALA A 438 62.10 -11.83 25.81
CA ALA A 438 62.53 -10.85 26.80
C ALA A 438 63.38 -11.51 27.90
N PRO A 439 64.43 -10.82 28.39
CA PRO A 439 65.18 -11.27 29.56
C PRO A 439 64.23 -11.31 30.76
N LEU A 440 64.26 -12.42 31.49
CA LEU A 440 63.49 -12.58 32.71
C LEU A 440 64.43 -12.38 33.90
N ASP A 441 64.23 -11.29 34.63
CA ASP A 441 64.95 -11.03 35.88
C ASP A 441 64.04 -11.37 37.07
N LEU A 442 64.56 -12.18 38.01
CA LEU A 442 63.83 -12.58 39.21
C LEU A 442 63.86 -11.51 40.31
N VAL A 443 64.84 -10.60 40.28
CA VAL A 443 65.08 -9.61 41.34
C VAL A 443 65.44 -8.27 40.71
N GLY A 444 64.78 -7.19 41.13
CA GLY A 444 65.24 -5.81 40.94
C GLY A 444 64.98 -5.15 39.58
N ARG A 445 64.34 -5.81 38.61
CA ARG A 445 63.85 -5.17 37.39
C ARG A 445 62.38 -5.44 37.15
N GLU A 446 61.66 -4.40 36.73
CA GLU A 446 60.30 -4.54 36.22
C GLU A 446 60.34 -5.31 34.90
N ASN A 447 59.52 -6.35 34.78
CA ASN A 447 59.38 -7.10 33.54
C ASN A 447 58.59 -6.26 32.53
N THR A 448 59.26 -5.33 31.86
CA THR A 448 58.64 -4.35 30.93
C THR A 448 57.81 -5.03 29.84
N ALA A 449 58.30 -6.16 29.30
CA ALA A 449 57.55 -6.95 28.32
C ALA A 449 56.22 -7.50 28.85
N TRP A 450 56.17 -7.84 30.14
CA TRP A 450 54.93 -8.25 30.80
C TRP A 450 53.98 -7.06 30.99
N LEU A 451 54.51 -5.90 31.42
CA LEU A 451 53.72 -4.68 31.57
C LEU A 451 53.07 -4.25 30.26
N TRP A 452 53.78 -4.38 29.12
CA TRP A 452 53.17 -4.18 27.81
C TRP A 452 51.97 -5.10 27.58
N CYS A 453 52.05 -6.39 27.91
CA CYS A 453 50.89 -7.30 27.78
C CYS A 453 49.72 -6.90 28.69
N VAL A 454 49.99 -6.40 29.89
CA VAL A 454 48.96 -5.95 30.84
C VAL A 454 48.18 -4.75 30.30
N GLU A 455 48.83 -3.82 29.60
CA GLU A 455 48.17 -2.64 29.02
C GLU A 455 47.11 -2.98 27.96
N TRP A 456 47.16 -4.18 27.39
CA TRP A 456 46.24 -4.67 26.36
C TRP A 456 45.05 -5.48 26.91
N ILE A 457 44.95 -5.64 28.24
CA ILE A 457 43.92 -6.48 28.86
C ILE A 457 42.50 -6.03 28.52
N ASP A 458 42.24 -4.72 28.45
CA ASP A 458 40.92 -4.14 28.17
C ASP A 458 40.41 -4.44 26.76
N LEU A 459 41.34 -4.66 25.82
CA LEU A 459 41.05 -4.89 24.40
C LEU A 459 41.05 -6.38 24.02
N VAL A 460 42.02 -7.14 24.54
CA VAL A 460 42.22 -8.56 24.18
C VAL A 460 41.51 -9.50 25.15
N GLY A 461 41.23 -9.03 26.38
CA GLY A 461 40.59 -9.77 27.46
C GLY A 461 41.58 -10.51 28.36
N ALA A 462 41.24 -10.58 29.65
CA ALA A 462 41.95 -11.33 30.68
C ALA A 462 42.30 -12.80 30.30
N PRO A 463 41.41 -13.62 29.69
CA PRO A 463 41.72 -15.02 29.41
C PRO A 463 42.82 -15.18 28.34
N THR A 464 42.84 -14.30 27.33
CA THR A 464 43.89 -14.33 26.29
C THR A 464 45.24 -13.92 26.87
N VAL A 465 45.27 -12.85 27.68
CA VAL A 465 46.51 -12.39 28.34
C VAL A 465 47.03 -13.44 29.31
N ALA A 466 46.16 -14.09 30.07
CA ALA A 466 46.51 -15.22 30.93
C ALA A 466 47.10 -16.40 30.15
N ALA A 467 46.54 -16.72 28.98
CA ALA A 467 47.06 -17.78 28.11
C ALA A 467 48.46 -17.45 27.56
N ILE A 468 48.70 -16.19 27.16
CA ILE A 468 50.04 -15.72 26.73
C ILE A 468 51.02 -15.82 27.90
N ALA A 469 50.63 -15.37 29.10
CA ALA A 469 51.45 -15.47 30.30
C ALA A 469 51.81 -16.92 30.62
N ALA A 470 50.82 -17.82 30.60
CA ALA A 470 50.99 -19.24 30.92
C ALA A 470 51.87 -19.98 29.91
N ARG A 471 51.92 -19.52 28.66
CA ARG A 471 52.75 -20.11 27.60
C ARG A 471 54.17 -19.54 27.58
N ALA A 472 54.31 -18.22 27.60
CA ALA A 472 55.59 -17.56 27.31
C ALA A 472 56.36 -17.11 28.56
N LEU A 473 55.68 -16.71 29.64
CA LEU A 473 56.31 -16.12 30.84
C LEU A 473 56.45 -17.12 32.00
N LEU A 474 55.34 -17.72 32.43
CA LEU A 474 55.27 -18.53 33.65
C LEU A 474 56.17 -19.76 33.63
N PRO A 475 56.32 -20.53 32.52
CA PRO A 475 57.21 -21.69 32.50
C PRO A 475 58.69 -21.29 32.66
N ARG A 476 59.10 -20.19 32.02
CA ARG A 476 60.45 -19.64 32.12
C ARG A 476 60.72 -19.12 33.53
N TRP A 477 59.72 -18.48 34.14
CA TRP A 477 59.79 -18.01 35.51
C TRP A 477 59.89 -19.13 36.54
N LEU A 478 59.09 -20.19 36.40
CA LEU A 478 59.21 -21.38 37.25
C LEU A 478 60.57 -22.06 37.10
N ALA A 479 61.11 -22.17 35.87
CA ALA A 479 62.43 -22.75 35.64
C ALA A 479 63.55 -21.90 36.27
N ALA A 480 63.48 -20.58 36.12
CA ALA A 480 64.43 -19.65 36.74
C ALA A 480 64.33 -19.69 38.27
N LEU A 481 63.11 -19.75 38.82
CA LEU A 481 62.88 -19.92 40.25
C LEU A 481 63.46 -21.24 40.76
N ALA A 482 63.27 -22.36 40.03
CA ALA A 482 63.87 -23.66 40.39
C ALA A 482 65.41 -23.57 40.45
N ALA A 483 66.02 -22.99 39.42
CA ALA A 483 67.47 -22.83 39.34
C ALA A 483 67.99 -21.93 40.46
N TRP A 484 67.26 -20.87 40.79
CA TRP A 484 67.62 -19.96 41.87
C TRP A 484 67.49 -20.62 43.24
N LEU A 485 66.40 -21.36 43.51
CA LEU A 485 66.22 -22.09 44.78
C LEU A 485 67.33 -23.12 45.03
N ASN A 486 67.85 -23.76 43.96
CA ASN A 486 68.98 -24.67 44.06
C ASN A 486 70.31 -24.00 44.47
N THR A 487 70.39 -22.66 44.46
CA THR A 487 71.57 -21.90 44.94
C THR A 487 71.48 -21.51 46.43
N ASN A 488 70.45 -21.96 47.15
CA ASN A 488 70.17 -21.63 48.55
C ASN A 488 70.14 -20.12 48.86
N PRO A 489 69.30 -19.32 48.16
CA PRO A 489 69.16 -17.89 48.41
C PRO A 489 68.45 -17.61 49.74
N PRO A 490 68.65 -16.42 50.35
CA PRO A 490 67.95 -16.04 51.57
C PRO A 490 66.43 -16.05 51.39
N HIS A 491 65.70 -16.78 52.25
CA HIS A 491 64.25 -16.92 52.15
C HIS A 491 63.49 -15.58 52.05
N ALA A 492 63.95 -14.56 52.77
CA ALA A 492 63.36 -13.21 52.71
C ALA A 492 63.41 -12.59 51.31
N THR A 493 64.49 -12.84 50.55
CA THR A 493 64.64 -12.31 49.18
C THR A 493 63.75 -13.06 48.18
N VAL A 494 63.58 -14.36 48.36
CA VAL A 494 62.69 -15.20 47.54
C VAL A 494 61.23 -14.80 47.76
N LEU A 495 60.83 -14.61 49.01
CA LEU A 495 59.48 -14.18 49.34
C LEU A 495 59.18 -12.78 48.80
N ALA A 496 60.12 -11.84 48.92
CA ALA A 496 59.98 -10.50 48.34
C ALA A 496 59.81 -10.56 46.81
N SER A 497 60.70 -11.28 46.11
CA SER A 497 60.62 -11.51 44.66
C SER A 497 59.28 -12.11 44.22
N TYR A 498 58.80 -13.15 44.92
CA TYR A 498 57.48 -13.74 44.65
C TYR A 498 56.34 -12.73 44.81
N THR A 499 56.35 -11.97 45.90
CA THR A 499 55.30 -10.97 46.16
C THR A 499 55.31 -9.85 45.13
N ASP A 500 56.49 -9.37 44.73
CA ASP A 500 56.62 -8.31 43.74
C ASP A 500 56.24 -8.81 42.34
N PHE A 501 56.62 -10.03 42.00
CA PHE A 501 56.20 -10.66 40.74
C PHE A 501 54.67 -10.83 40.68
N LYS A 502 54.04 -11.28 41.78
CA LYS A 502 52.59 -11.44 41.87
C LYS A 502 51.84 -10.10 41.77
N LYS A 503 52.38 -9.01 42.32
CA LYS A 503 51.79 -7.66 42.23
C LYS A 503 51.71 -7.14 40.80
N MET A 504 52.58 -7.61 39.89
CA MET A 504 52.54 -7.19 38.49
C MET A 504 51.34 -7.77 37.71
N PHE A 505 50.61 -8.74 38.26
CA PHE A 505 49.46 -9.36 37.59
C PHE A 505 48.15 -8.70 38.05
N PRO A 506 47.31 -8.22 37.11
CA PRO A 506 45.95 -7.77 37.43
C PRO A 506 45.12 -8.88 38.08
N GLU A 507 44.18 -8.52 38.97
CA GLU A 507 43.35 -9.49 39.67
C GLU A 507 42.53 -10.40 38.73
N GLU A 508 42.13 -9.88 37.58
CA GLU A 508 41.38 -10.63 36.57
C GLU A 508 42.22 -11.77 35.98
N VAL A 509 43.50 -11.52 35.70
CA VAL A 509 44.45 -12.52 35.19
C VAL A 509 44.82 -13.52 36.29
N LEU A 510 44.95 -13.06 37.53
CA LEU A 510 45.24 -13.93 38.67
C LEU A 510 44.10 -14.92 38.99
N LYS A 511 42.86 -14.63 38.58
CA LYS A 511 41.73 -15.54 38.78
C LYS A 511 41.72 -16.70 37.77
N GLU A 512 42.39 -16.54 36.63
CA GLU A 512 42.44 -17.55 35.57
C GLU A 512 43.18 -18.82 36.03
N PRO A 513 42.66 -20.02 35.70
CA PRO A 513 43.14 -21.28 36.27
C PRO A 513 44.61 -21.55 35.92
N ALA A 514 45.02 -21.27 34.68
CA ALA A 514 46.39 -21.50 34.21
C ALA A 514 47.43 -20.69 35.02
N VAL A 515 47.08 -19.46 35.39
CA VAL A 515 47.94 -18.56 36.17
C VAL A 515 47.94 -18.98 37.63
N ARG A 516 46.77 -19.30 38.20
CA ARG A 516 46.65 -19.81 39.57
C ARG A 516 47.49 -21.06 39.81
N ASP A 517 47.47 -21.99 38.86
CA ASP A 517 48.20 -23.25 38.98
C ASP A 517 49.71 -23.03 38.87
N ALA A 518 50.18 -22.07 38.07
CA ALA A 518 51.59 -21.69 38.05
C ALA A 518 52.05 -21.08 39.38
N PHE A 519 51.25 -20.17 39.98
CA PHE A 519 51.57 -19.60 41.28
C PHE A 519 51.49 -20.61 42.43
N ARG A 520 50.60 -21.61 42.36
CA ARG A 520 50.59 -22.75 43.29
C ARG A 520 51.86 -23.58 43.17
N LYS A 521 52.26 -23.95 41.95
CA LYS A 521 53.51 -24.70 41.71
C LYS A 521 54.74 -23.95 42.23
N ALA A 522 54.80 -22.63 42.05
CA ALA A 522 55.88 -21.81 42.60
C ALA A 522 55.94 -21.87 44.14
N LEU A 523 54.80 -21.76 44.81
CA LEU A 523 54.72 -21.87 46.27
C LEU A 523 55.14 -23.27 46.74
N ASP A 524 54.70 -24.33 46.07
CA ASP A 524 55.10 -25.70 46.39
C ASP A 524 56.63 -25.89 46.25
N MET A 525 57.25 -25.29 45.23
CA MET A 525 58.70 -25.34 45.04
C MET A 525 59.46 -24.58 46.15
N MET A 526 58.97 -23.40 46.54
CA MET A 526 59.55 -22.61 47.63
C MET A 526 59.47 -23.35 48.97
N ASN A 527 58.30 -23.92 49.30
CA ASN A 527 58.11 -24.67 50.53
C ASN A 527 59.02 -25.91 50.59
N ARG A 528 59.12 -26.67 49.49
CA ARG A 528 60.05 -27.80 49.39
C ARG A 528 61.50 -27.39 49.55
N SER A 529 61.88 -26.21 49.06
CA SER A 529 63.25 -25.70 49.20
C SER A 529 63.58 -25.21 50.61
N ALA A 530 62.58 -24.78 51.38
CA ALA A 530 62.74 -24.37 52.77
C ALA A 530 62.83 -25.57 53.73
N ASP A 531 62.28 -26.72 53.34
CA ASP A 531 62.33 -27.99 54.10
C ASP A 531 63.62 -28.83 53.83
N ILE A 532 64.58 -28.36 53.03
CA ILE A 532 65.84 -29.07 52.68
C ILE A 532 66.86 -29.07 53.86
N ASP A 533 66.40 -29.23 55.10
CA ASP A 533 67.26 -29.75 56.18
C ASP A 533 67.15 -31.29 56.29
N ALA A 534 66.36 -31.95 55.43
CA ALA A 534 66.34 -33.40 55.34
C ALA A 534 66.12 -33.88 53.89
N VAL A 535 66.97 -34.83 53.47
CA VAL A 535 66.86 -35.73 52.30
C VAL A 535 67.75 -35.39 51.08
N GLU A 536 68.48 -36.43 50.65
CA GLU A 536 69.44 -36.57 49.55
C GLU A 536 68.99 -36.03 48.17
N PRO A 537 69.95 -35.72 47.28
CA PRO A 537 69.68 -35.16 45.96
C PRO A 537 69.01 -36.19 45.02
N PRO A 538 67.90 -35.85 44.33
CA PRO A 538 67.45 -36.61 43.18
C PRO A 538 68.34 -36.31 41.95
N PRO A 539 68.43 -37.22 40.97
CA PRO A 539 69.21 -37.00 39.76
C PRO A 539 68.64 -35.84 38.93
N PRO A 540 69.46 -35.17 38.11
CA PRO A 540 69.06 -33.96 37.41
C PRO A 540 67.86 -34.21 36.49
N PRO A 541 66.93 -33.25 36.36
CA PRO A 541 65.88 -33.34 35.36
C PRO A 541 66.53 -33.32 33.97
N ARG A 542 66.47 -34.46 33.27
CA ARG A 542 66.61 -34.50 31.81
C ARG A 542 65.45 -33.69 31.23
N PHE A 543 65.62 -32.38 31.12
CA PHE A 543 64.94 -31.62 30.09
C PHE A 543 65.56 -32.05 28.76
N THR A 544 64.94 -33.02 28.10
CA THR A 544 65.08 -33.13 26.66
C THR A 544 64.67 -31.80 26.06
N MET A 545 65.62 -31.01 25.56
CA MET A 545 65.31 -30.06 24.51
C MET A 545 64.61 -30.84 23.39
N PRO A 546 63.52 -30.35 22.79
CA PRO A 546 63.09 -30.89 21.51
C PRO A 546 64.17 -30.50 20.51
N GLU A 547 65.09 -31.41 20.22
CA GLU A 547 65.77 -31.37 18.94
C GLU A 547 64.73 -31.46 17.82
N PRO A 548 64.97 -30.78 16.68
CA PRO A 548 64.01 -30.63 15.62
C PRO A 548 63.82 -31.99 14.95
N LYS A 549 62.80 -32.75 15.38
CA LYS A 549 62.28 -33.81 14.54
C LYS A 549 61.67 -33.14 13.32
N GLU A 550 62.40 -33.21 12.22
CA GLU A 550 61.84 -33.32 10.88
C GLU A 550 60.87 -34.53 10.88
N SER A 551 59.67 -34.31 11.38
CA SER A 551 58.51 -35.14 11.09
C SER A 551 57.58 -34.26 10.28
N SER A 552 57.76 -34.33 8.96
CA SER A 552 56.72 -34.25 7.94
C SER A 552 55.39 -33.66 8.45
N ARG A 553 55.31 -32.32 8.40
CA ARG A 553 54.11 -31.52 8.66
C ARG A 553 53.05 -31.72 7.57
N ILE A 554 52.56 -32.95 7.43
CA ILE A 554 51.41 -33.28 6.60
C ILE A 554 50.42 -34.19 7.36
N ALA A 555 50.83 -34.87 8.44
CA ALA A 555 49.93 -35.73 9.22
C ALA A 555 49.19 -35.02 10.38
N ASP A 556 49.78 -34.00 11.02
CA ASP A 556 49.18 -33.34 12.20
C ASP A 556 48.27 -32.15 11.88
N VAL A 557 48.12 -31.77 10.60
CA VAL A 557 47.06 -30.85 10.17
C VAL A 557 45.74 -31.60 9.93
N ILE A 558 45.75 -32.94 10.02
CA ILE A 558 44.55 -33.78 9.83
C ILE A 558 43.97 -34.26 11.18
N SER A 559 44.67 -34.05 12.31
CA SER A 559 44.22 -34.51 13.63
C SER A 559 43.47 -33.46 14.48
N SER A 560 43.28 -32.24 13.96
CA SER A 560 42.41 -31.20 14.59
C SER A 560 41.03 -31.09 13.96
N SER A 561 40.58 -32.07 13.18
CA SER A 561 39.15 -32.35 13.07
C SER A 561 38.84 -33.43 14.09
N ALA A 562 38.15 -33.06 15.18
CA ALA A 562 37.32 -34.05 15.84
C ALA A 562 36.54 -34.78 14.73
N PRO A 563 36.56 -36.12 14.63
CA PRO A 563 35.65 -36.78 13.73
C PRO A 563 34.26 -36.40 14.26
N THR A 564 33.62 -35.46 13.60
CA THR A 564 32.18 -35.26 13.74
C THR A 564 31.61 -36.63 13.40
N LYS A 565 31.23 -37.41 14.42
CA LYS A 565 30.58 -38.69 14.21
C LYS A 565 29.53 -38.46 13.13
N SER A 566 29.61 -39.22 12.05
CA SER A 566 28.62 -39.10 10.98
C SER A 566 27.24 -39.24 11.62
N PHE A 567 26.23 -38.50 11.19
CA PHE A 567 24.91 -38.57 11.81
C PHE A 567 24.35 -40.01 11.84
N SER A 568 24.82 -40.87 10.92
CA SER A 568 24.58 -42.32 10.94
C SER A 568 25.25 -43.05 12.11
N GLU A 569 26.48 -42.69 12.48
CA GLU A 569 27.20 -43.26 13.64
C GLU A 569 26.61 -42.77 14.97
N LEU A 570 26.06 -41.54 14.99
CA LEU A 570 25.33 -41.02 16.14
C LEU A 570 24.03 -41.79 16.34
N LEU A 571 23.28 -42.06 15.26
CA LEU A 571 22.09 -42.90 15.30
C LEU A 571 22.41 -44.33 15.77
N GLU A 572 23.49 -44.93 15.27
CA GLU A 572 23.95 -46.25 15.70
C GLU A 572 24.30 -46.30 17.19
N THR A 573 25.07 -45.30 17.68
CA THR A 573 25.42 -45.19 19.11
C THR A 573 24.16 -45.13 19.98
N ARG A 574 23.13 -44.37 19.55
CA ARG A 574 21.87 -44.22 20.29
C ARG A 574 20.99 -45.47 20.25
N CYS A 575 20.98 -46.20 19.12
CA CYS A 575 20.31 -47.50 19.05
C CYS A 575 20.97 -48.52 19.99
N ILE A 576 22.30 -48.55 20.07
CA ILE A 576 23.06 -49.43 20.97
C ILE A 576 22.77 -49.07 22.44
N GLU A 577 22.73 -47.78 22.81
CA GLU A 577 22.37 -47.33 24.16
C GLU A 577 20.97 -47.80 24.60
N LYS A 578 20.04 -47.94 23.66
CA LYS A 578 18.66 -48.38 23.90
C LYS A 578 18.45 -49.88 23.69
N GLY A 579 19.48 -50.64 23.32
CA GLY A 579 19.38 -52.08 23.07
C GLY A 579 18.65 -52.45 21.76
N ILE A 580 18.52 -51.51 20.82
CA ILE A 580 17.84 -51.69 19.53
C ILE A 580 18.84 -52.17 18.48
N THR A 581 18.47 -53.20 17.70
CA THR A 581 19.33 -53.75 16.64
C THR A 581 19.42 -52.80 15.45
N PHE A 582 20.64 -52.38 15.10
CA PHE A 582 20.95 -51.54 13.94
C PHE A 582 21.83 -52.32 12.97
N VAL A 583 21.28 -52.81 11.85
CA VAL A 583 22.00 -53.70 10.92
C VAL A 583 21.86 -53.23 9.47
N PRO A 584 22.95 -53.05 8.70
CA PRO A 584 22.87 -52.70 7.28
C PRO A 584 22.30 -53.86 6.45
N ILE A 585 21.36 -53.56 5.55
CA ILE A 585 20.82 -54.55 4.61
C ILE A 585 21.72 -54.60 3.37
N ALA A 586 22.55 -55.63 3.27
CA ALA A 586 23.47 -55.81 2.15
C ALA A 586 22.73 -55.83 0.80
N GLY A 587 23.23 -55.06 -0.18
CA GLY A 587 22.71 -55.02 -1.55
C GLY A 587 21.51 -54.08 -1.79
N LYS A 588 20.96 -53.44 -0.75
CA LYS A 588 19.90 -52.42 -0.91
C LYS A 588 20.46 -51.02 -0.64
N THR A 589 20.43 -50.19 -1.67
CA THR A 589 20.77 -48.77 -1.57
C THR A 589 19.64 -47.90 -2.10
N ARG A 590 19.47 -46.71 -1.52
CA ARG A 590 18.54 -45.70 -2.00
C ARG A 590 19.27 -44.37 -2.00
N GLU A 591 19.20 -43.66 -3.12
CA GLU A 591 19.94 -42.41 -3.34
C GLU A 591 21.47 -42.55 -3.10
N GLY A 592 22.03 -43.70 -3.46
CA GLY A 592 23.45 -44.01 -3.29
C GLY A 592 23.89 -44.28 -1.84
N ARG A 593 22.95 -44.42 -0.91
CA ARG A 593 23.23 -44.68 0.52
C ARG A 593 22.69 -46.05 0.97
N PRO A 594 23.39 -46.73 1.90
CA PRO A 594 22.92 -48.00 2.45
C PRO A 594 21.65 -47.81 3.28
N ILE A 595 20.75 -48.80 3.20
CA ILE A 595 19.56 -48.88 4.05
C ILE A 595 19.89 -49.73 5.28
N TYR A 596 19.50 -49.23 6.46
CA TYR A 596 19.68 -49.87 7.75
C TYR A 596 18.34 -50.39 8.27
N LYS A 597 18.36 -51.57 8.89
CA LYS A 597 17.24 -52.14 9.62
C LYS A 597 17.36 -51.74 11.09
N ILE A 598 16.32 -51.11 11.63
CA ILE A 598 16.19 -50.73 13.05
C ILE A 598 14.96 -51.44 13.61
N GLY A 599 15.15 -52.52 14.37
CA GLY A 599 14.03 -53.39 14.76
C GLY A 599 13.33 -53.97 13.52
N ASP A 600 12.03 -53.71 13.35
CA ASP A 600 11.26 -54.10 12.15
C ASP A 600 11.16 -52.99 11.08
N LEU A 601 11.69 -51.80 11.36
CA LEU A 601 11.65 -50.65 10.45
C LEU A 601 12.91 -50.58 9.57
N GLN A 602 12.78 -49.96 8.39
CA GLN A 602 13.91 -49.66 7.51
C GLN A 602 14.17 -48.16 7.49
N CYS A 603 15.42 -47.73 7.61
CA CYS A 603 15.78 -46.32 7.55
C CYS A 603 17.08 -46.07 6.76
N TYR A 604 17.26 -44.85 6.31
CA TYR A 604 18.53 -44.39 5.76
C TYR A 604 18.70 -42.88 6.03
N VAL A 605 19.94 -42.44 6.10
CA VAL A 605 20.29 -41.06 6.52
C VAL A 605 20.73 -40.25 5.31
N ILE A 606 20.05 -39.14 5.02
CA ILE A 606 20.45 -38.18 3.98
C ILE A 606 20.59 -36.80 4.58
N ARG A 607 21.74 -36.14 4.37
CA ARG A 607 21.98 -34.74 4.77
C ARG A 607 21.51 -34.43 6.22
N ASN A 608 21.84 -35.31 7.17
CA ASN A 608 21.46 -35.23 8.59
C ASN A 608 19.95 -35.35 8.89
N VAL A 609 19.17 -35.95 7.98
CA VAL A 609 17.76 -36.28 8.16
C VAL A 609 17.61 -37.81 8.10
N ILE A 610 16.82 -38.37 9.02
CA ILE A 610 16.48 -39.80 9.03
C ILE A 610 15.21 -40.00 8.20
N MET A 611 15.31 -40.82 7.18
CA MET A 611 14.18 -41.25 6.38
C MET A 611 13.82 -42.67 6.81
N PHE A 612 12.57 -42.91 7.23
CA PHE A 612 12.10 -44.22 7.69
C PHE A 612 10.95 -44.76 6.83
N SER A 613 10.82 -46.08 6.80
CA SER A 613 9.76 -46.83 6.15
C SER A 613 9.26 -47.94 7.05
N ASP A 614 7.94 -47.98 7.25
CA ASP A 614 7.17 -49.05 7.89
C ASP A 614 6.70 -50.11 6.88
N ASP A 615 6.47 -49.72 5.62
CA ASP A 615 6.03 -50.59 4.51
C ASP A 615 7.19 -51.31 3.78
N ASN A 616 8.13 -51.88 4.55
CA ASN A 616 9.20 -52.74 4.04
C ASN A 616 10.07 -52.11 2.92
N GLY A 617 10.19 -50.77 2.93
CA GLY A 617 11.03 -50.00 2.01
C GLY A 617 10.32 -49.40 0.79
N ARG A 618 8.98 -49.42 0.73
CA ARG A 618 8.21 -48.80 -0.38
C ARG A 618 8.19 -47.27 -0.30
N ILE A 619 7.85 -46.71 0.86
CA ILE A 619 7.70 -45.26 1.06
C ILE A 619 8.61 -44.76 2.20
N PHE A 620 9.45 -43.79 1.81
CA PHE A 620 10.31 -42.87 2.55
C PHE A 620 9.61 -41.69 3.25
N SER A 621 9.50 -41.61 4.57
CA SER A 621 9.10 -40.35 5.24
C SER A 621 10.15 -39.84 6.26
N PRO A 622 10.32 -38.52 6.41
CA PRO A 622 11.31 -37.96 7.33
C PRO A 622 10.81 -38.04 8.78
N ILE A 623 11.71 -38.38 9.71
CA ILE A 623 11.41 -38.48 11.14
C ILE A 623 12.58 -37.99 12.01
N SER A 624 12.24 -37.42 13.17
CA SER A 624 13.22 -37.08 14.20
C SER A 624 13.76 -38.33 14.90
N MET A 625 15.03 -38.31 15.30
CA MET A 625 15.70 -39.42 15.99
C MET A 625 14.95 -39.91 17.23
N ASP A 626 14.49 -39.02 18.12
CA ASP A 626 13.79 -39.42 19.34
C ASP A 626 12.45 -40.12 19.05
N LYS A 627 11.71 -39.62 18.04
CA LYS A 627 10.44 -40.22 17.62
C LYS A 627 10.64 -41.58 16.95
N LEU A 628 11.72 -41.78 16.20
CA LEU A 628 12.06 -43.08 15.62
C LEU A 628 12.40 -44.10 16.70
N LEU A 629 13.19 -43.73 17.70
CA LEU A 629 13.57 -44.62 18.80
C LEU A 629 12.34 -45.03 19.62
N ASN A 630 11.42 -44.09 19.90
CA ASN A 630 10.16 -44.38 20.61
C ASN A 630 9.17 -45.27 19.82
N MET A 631 9.32 -45.39 18.50
CA MET A 631 8.48 -46.27 17.68
C MET A 631 9.02 -47.72 17.63
N VAL A 632 10.27 -47.93 18.06
CA VAL A 632 10.96 -49.23 18.03
C VAL A 632 11.16 -49.80 19.43
N GLU A 633 11.14 -48.97 20.48
CA GLU A 633 10.84 -49.41 21.86
C GLU A 633 9.46 -50.07 21.94
#